data_AF-A0A699H656-F1
#
_entry.id   AF-A0A699H656-F1
#
_cell.length_a   1.000
_cell.length_b   1.000
_cell.length_c   1.000
_cell.angle_alpha   90.00
_cell.angle_beta   90.00
_cell.angle_gamma   90.00
#
_symmetry.space_group_name_H-M   'P 1'
#
loop_
_entity.id
_entity.type
_entity.pdbx_description
1 polymer ?
#
loop_
_entity_poly.entity_id
_entity_poly.type
_entity_poly.pdbx_seq_one_letter_code
_entity_poly.pdbx_strand_id
1 'polypeptide(L)'
;MPLAEDRQCTRHIYANVKKKFTWVLYRNLFWKAAKETYPAKFRQVMKEIKDIRNDAHKHLMDRHRESWSRAFFTTDKACDDAENRISECFNALIVDAIRKPIINMFEDIRVSLMERMQRMRGKHVKWNKTNRIWSKLGSNRWRANVWVNSCS
;
A
#
# COMPACT_ATOMS: atom_id res chain seq x y z
N MET A 1 -17.97 -14.37 -2.52
CA MET A 1 -17.82 -14.42 -3.99
C MET A 1 -16.89 -15.57 -4.34
N PRO A 2 -17.27 -16.50 -5.24
CA PRO A 2 -16.48 -17.72 -5.51
C PRO A 2 -15.23 -17.51 -6.40
N LEU A 3 -15.09 -16.37 -7.07
CA LEU A 3 -13.94 -16.01 -7.92
C LEU A 3 -13.02 -14.93 -7.32
N ALA A 4 -13.30 -14.54 -6.08
CA ALA A 4 -12.48 -13.56 -5.37
C ALA A 4 -11.34 -14.31 -4.67
N GLU A 5 -10.10 -13.93 -4.97
CA GLU A 5 -8.95 -14.39 -4.21
C GLU A 5 -9.11 -13.92 -2.75
N ASP A 6 -9.08 -14.85 -1.80
CA ASP A 6 -9.11 -14.52 -0.38
C ASP A 6 -7.72 -14.06 0.06
N ARG A 7 -7.53 -12.73 0.06
CA ARG A 7 -6.25 -12.09 0.39
C ARG A 7 -6.19 -11.79 1.87
N GLN A 8 -5.19 -12.38 2.51
CA GLN A 8 -4.89 -12.05 3.89
C GLN A 8 -4.04 -10.78 3.93
N CYS A 9 -4.42 -9.84 4.80
CA CYS A 9 -3.64 -8.64 4.99
C CYS A 9 -2.21 -8.99 5.45
N THR A 10 -1.23 -8.64 4.63
CA THR A 10 0.20 -8.90 4.87
C THR A 10 0.67 -8.27 6.18
N ARG A 11 0.06 -7.15 6.61
CA ARG A 11 0.32 -6.49 7.90
C ARG A 11 -0.08 -7.35 9.10
N HIS A 12 -1.22 -8.03 9.04
CA HIS A 12 -1.67 -8.94 10.09
C HIS A 12 -0.79 -10.19 10.16
N ILE A 13 -0.36 -10.70 9.00
CA ILE A 13 0.59 -11.82 8.95
C ILE A 13 1.91 -11.39 9.56
N TYR A 14 2.42 -10.21 9.20
CA TYR A 14 3.62 -9.65 9.83
C TYR A 14 3.47 -9.49 11.34
N ALA A 15 2.33 -9.00 11.83
CA ALA A 15 2.09 -8.86 13.27
C ALA A 15 2.15 -10.21 14.01
N ASN A 16 1.69 -11.29 13.39
CA ASN A 16 1.79 -12.64 13.95
C ASN A 16 3.22 -13.18 13.91
N VAL A 17 3.96 -12.95 12.82
CA VAL A 17 5.38 -13.33 12.69
C VAL A 17 6.23 -12.57 13.72
N LYS A 18 5.97 -11.27 13.89
CA LYS A 18 6.64 -10.39 14.85
C LYS A 18 6.50 -10.87 16.31
N LYS A 19 5.39 -11.50 16.67
CA LYS A 19 5.20 -12.08 18.01
C LYS A 19 6.09 -13.30 18.28
N LYS A 20 6.55 -14.00 17.23
CA LYS A 20 7.29 -15.28 17.34
C LYS A 20 8.78 -15.17 17.03
N PHE A 21 9.21 -14.16 16.26
CA PHE A 21 10.58 -14.06 15.73
C PHE A 21 11.17 -12.65 15.91
N THR A 22 12.50 -12.57 16.10
CA THR A 22 13.24 -11.34 16.43
C THR A 22 13.12 -10.25 15.35
N TRP A 23 13.19 -8.99 15.77
CA TRP A 23 12.46 -7.88 15.15
C TRP A 23 13.02 -7.32 13.82
N VAL A 24 14.34 -7.22 13.64
CA VAL A 24 14.90 -6.36 12.57
C VAL A 24 15.14 -7.13 11.26
N LEU A 25 15.80 -8.29 11.35
CA LEU A 25 16.21 -9.06 10.17
C LEU A 25 14.99 -9.66 9.44
N TYR A 26 14.05 -10.23 10.18
CA TYR A 26 12.86 -10.86 9.63
C TYR A 26 11.89 -9.84 9.04
N ARG A 27 11.87 -8.60 9.53
CA ARG A 27 11.05 -7.54 8.95
C ARG A 27 11.40 -7.32 7.49
N ASN A 28 12.67 -7.08 7.19
CA ASN A 28 13.10 -6.74 5.83
C ASN A 28 12.89 -7.94 4.89
N LEU A 29 13.24 -9.15 5.32
CA LEU A 29 13.05 -10.37 4.52
C LEU A 29 11.58 -10.70 4.29
N PHE A 30 10.73 -10.53 5.31
CA PHE A 30 9.29 -10.74 5.18
C PHE A 30 8.67 -9.79 4.15
N TRP A 31 8.96 -8.48 4.26
CA TRP A 31 8.45 -7.49 3.32
C TRP A 31 9.01 -7.65 1.92
N LYS A 32 10.27 -8.10 1.80
CA LYS A 32 10.88 -8.47 0.51
C LYS A 32 10.08 -9.61 -0.13
N ALA A 33 9.91 -10.74 0.57
CA ALA A 33 9.12 -11.88 0.09
C ALA A 33 7.66 -11.52 -0.25
N ALA A 34 7.00 -10.69 0.56
CA ALA A 34 5.62 -10.31 0.31
C ALA A 34 5.43 -9.45 -0.95
N LYS A 35 6.41 -8.59 -1.25
CA LYS A 35 6.36 -7.65 -2.39
C LYS A 35 6.90 -8.21 -3.69
N GLU A 36 7.64 -9.32 -3.65
CA GLU A 36 8.17 -9.95 -4.87
C GLU A 36 7.05 -10.28 -5.86
N THR A 37 7.27 -9.95 -7.13
CA THR A 37 6.33 -10.26 -8.22
C THR A 37 6.64 -11.63 -8.86
N TYR A 38 7.86 -12.12 -8.73
CA TYR A 38 8.31 -13.35 -9.40
C TYR A 38 8.41 -14.52 -8.42
N PRO A 39 7.74 -15.66 -8.68
CA PRO A 39 7.83 -16.84 -7.82
C PRO A 39 9.26 -17.36 -7.58
N ALA A 40 10.13 -17.22 -8.58
CA ALA A 40 11.54 -17.59 -8.45
C ALA A 40 12.28 -16.72 -7.41
N LYS A 41 12.01 -15.41 -7.40
CA LYS A 41 12.59 -14.47 -6.45
C LYS A 41 12.02 -14.69 -5.05
N PHE A 42 10.72 -14.93 -4.94
CA PHE A 42 10.09 -15.34 -3.69
C PHE A 42 10.78 -16.56 -3.06
N ARG A 43 11.05 -17.62 -3.85
CA ARG A 43 11.76 -18.81 -3.36
C ARG A 43 13.17 -18.51 -2.87
N GLN A 44 13.89 -17.59 -3.52
CA GLN A 44 15.22 -17.15 -3.06
C GLN A 44 15.11 -16.49 -1.67
N VAL A 45 14.18 -15.56 -1.49
CA VAL A 45 13.99 -14.88 -0.19
C VAL A 45 13.53 -15.85 0.89
N MET A 46 12.68 -16.81 0.55
CA MET A 46 12.27 -17.85 1.49
C MET A 46 13.41 -18.79 1.89
N LYS A 47 14.40 -18.99 1.00
CA LYS A 47 15.64 -19.70 1.33
C LYS A 47 16.52 -18.88 2.27
N GLU A 48 16.68 -17.58 2.02
CA GLU A 48 17.37 -16.66 2.95
C GLU A 48 16.75 -16.73 4.37
N ILE A 49 15.41 -16.79 4.48
CA ILE A 49 14.71 -16.96 5.76
C ILE A 49 14.99 -18.34 6.40
N LYS A 50 15.07 -19.40 5.59
CA LYS A 50 15.37 -20.77 6.05
C LYS A 50 16.77 -20.88 6.63
N ASP A 51 17.74 -20.22 5.99
CA ASP A 51 19.15 -20.25 6.39
C ASP A 51 19.36 -19.53 7.74
N ILE A 52 18.52 -18.55 8.07
CA ILE A 52 18.55 -17.88 9.39
C ILE A 52 17.86 -18.75 10.44
N ARG A 53 16.65 -19.23 10.16
CA ARG A 53 15.92 -20.12 11.07
C ARG A 53 14.84 -20.91 10.35
N ASN A 54 14.97 -22.23 10.40
CA ASN A 54 14.04 -23.15 9.77
C ASN A 54 12.59 -23.03 10.29
N ASP A 55 12.41 -22.68 11.57
CA ASP A 55 11.07 -22.50 12.16
C ASP A 55 10.29 -21.34 11.52
N ALA A 56 10.98 -20.24 11.20
CA ALA A 56 10.36 -19.08 10.57
C ALA A 56 9.92 -19.41 9.14
N HIS A 57 10.75 -20.15 8.42
CA HIS A 57 10.42 -20.67 7.11
C HIS A 57 9.20 -21.60 7.17
N LYS A 58 9.18 -22.58 8.08
CA LYS A 58 8.01 -23.47 8.28
C LYS A 58 6.75 -22.68 8.59
N HIS A 59 6.82 -21.70 9.50
CA HIS A 59 5.65 -20.90 9.88
C HIS A 59 5.06 -20.06 8.73
N LEU A 60 5.90 -19.60 7.80
CA LEU A 60 5.48 -18.85 6.61
C LEU A 60 4.99 -19.77 5.48
N MET A 61 5.57 -20.96 5.35
CA MET A 61 5.20 -21.96 4.34
C MET A 61 3.92 -22.73 4.68
N ASP A 62 3.61 -22.86 5.97
CA ASP A 62 2.37 -23.44 6.50
C ASP A 62 1.15 -22.56 6.18
N ARG A 63 1.34 -21.24 6.04
CA ARG A 63 0.31 -20.36 5.49
C ARG A 63 0.22 -20.51 3.98
N HIS A 64 -1.00 -20.40 3.47
CA HIS A 64 -1.28 -20.37 2.04
C HIS A 64 -0.51 -19.22 1.37
N ARG A 65 0.54 -19.53 0.59
CA ARG A 65 1.43 -18.51 -0.01
C ARG A 65 0.70 -17.56 -0.96
N GLU A 66 -0.35 -18.07 -1.58
CA GLU A 66 -1.19 -17.36 -2.53
C GLU A 66 -2.08 -16.32 -1.84
N SER A 67 -2.18 -16.31 -0.50
CA SER A 67 -3.00 -15.34 0.22
C SER A 67 -2.25 -14.05 0.58
N TRP A 68 -0.91 -14.03 0.52
CA TRP A 68 -0.12 -12.92 1.11
C TRP A 68 1.11 -12.47 0.34
N SER A 69 1.59 -13.25 -0.63
CA SER A 69 2.70 -12.85 -1.49
C SER A 69 2.20 -12.46 -2.88
N ARG A 70 2.63 -11.28 -3.34
CA ARG A 70 2.27 -10.75 -4.66
C ARG A 70 2.69 -11.67 -5.80
N ALA A 71 3.73 -12.48 -5.62
CA ALA A 71 4.25 -13.39 -6.64
C ALA A 71 3.23 -14.43 -7.14
N PHE A 72 2.15 -14.63 -6.39
CA PHE A 72 1.12 -15.64 -6.66
C PHE A 72 -0.26 -15.02 -6.90
N PHE A 73 -0.39 -13.68 -6.90
CA PHE A 73 -1.65 -13.02 -7.24
C PHE A 73 -1.85 -12.98 -8.75
N THR A 74 -3.10 -13.03 -9.21
CA THR A 74 -3.38 -12.83 -10.64
C THR A 74 -2.98 -11.42 -11.11
N THR A 75 -2.34 -11.35 -12.28
CA THR A 75 -1.76 -10.13 -12.86
C THR A 75 -2.77 -8.99 -13.05
N ASP A 76 -4.04 -9.32 -13.27
CA ASP A 76 -5.16 -8.40 -13.47
C ASP A 76 -5.64 -7.71 -12.18
N LYS A 77 -5.26 -8.22 -11.00
CA LYS A 77 -5.72 -7.73 -9.69
C LYS A 77 -4.56 -7.38 -8.76
N ALA A 78 -3.34 -7.25 -9.25
CA ALA A 78 -2.16 -6.90 -8.47
C ALA A 78 -2.17 -5.39 -8.09
N CYS A 79 -2.91 -5.03 -7.03
CA CYS A 79 -2.83 -3.69 -6.45
C CYS A 79 -1.51 -3.54 -5.66
N ASP A 80 -0.81 -2.42 -5.84
CA ASP A 80 0.43 -2.11 -5.11
C ASP A 80 0.21 -1.95 -3.59
N ASP A 81 -1.04 -1.72 -3.17
CA ASP A 81 -1.42 -1.56 -1.77
C ASP A 81 -1.65 -2.94 -1.12
N ALA A 82 -0.55 -3.65 -0.86
CA ALA A 82 -0.53 -4.84 0.00
C ALA A 82 -0.76 -4.50 1.49
N GLU A 83 -0.80 -3.20 1.82
CA GLU A 83 -1.05 -2.69 3.16
C GLU A 83 -2.51 -2.25 3.26
N ASN A 84 -3.24 -2.75 4.26
CA ASN A 84 -4.66 -2.41 4.52
C ASN A 84 -4.86 -0.96 5.01
N ARG A 85 -3.96 -0.03 4.64
CA ARG A 85 -3.95 1.36 5.07
C ARG A 85 -5.29 2.05 4.80
N ILE A 86 -5.89 1.82 3.64
CA ILE A 86 -7.15 2.47 3.25
C ILE A 86 -8.28 2.02 4.18
N SER A 87 -8.44 0.71 4.38
CA SER A 87 -9.48 0.17 5.26
C SER A 87 -9.19 0.47 6.74
N GLU A 88 -7.93 0.44 7.17
CA GLU A 88 -7.54 0.84 8.53
C GLU A 88 -7.88 2.31 8.80
N CYS A 89 -7.56 3.22 7.88
CA CYS A 89 -7.92 4.63 8.00
C CYS A 89 -9.44 4.85 7.97
N PHE A 90 -10.16 4.10 7.14
CA PHE A 90 -11.61 4.19 7.06
C PHE A 90 -12.28 3.67 8.34
N ASN A 91 -11.83 2.52 8.84
CA ASN A 91 -12.34 1.94 10.09
C ASN A 91 -12.04 2.85 11.28
N ALA A 92 -10.84 3.44 11.36
CA ALA A 92 -10.51 4.40 12.43
C ALA A 92 -11.42 5.63 12.41
N LEU A 93 -11.78 6.14 11.22
CA LEU A 93 -12.67 7.29 11.06
C LEU A 93 -14.12 6.94 11.45
N ILE A 94 -14.55 5.72 11.17
CA ILE A 94 -15.95 5.31 11.33
C ILE A 94 -16.26 4.78 12.74
N VAL A 95 -15.30 4.13 13.41
CA VAL A 95 -15.50 3.54 14.75
C VAL A 95 -16.00 4.58 15.76
N ASP A 96 -15.48 5.80 15.72
CA ASP A 96 -15.92 6.86 16.63
C ASP A 96 -17.19 7.57 16.15
N ALA A 97 -17.41 7.64 14.83
CA ALA A 97 -18.60 8.27 14.25
C ALA A 97 -19.87 7.42 14.48
N ILE A 98 -19.78 6.08 14.37
CA ILE A 98 -20.92 5.16 14.55
C ILE A 98 -21.48 5.16 15.98
N ARG A 99 -20.67 5.57 16.97
CA ARG A 99 -21.10 5.69 18.37
C ARG A 99 -22.06 6.86 18.61
N LYS A 100 -22.30 7.70 17.61
CA LYS A 100 -23.14 8.91 17.70
C LYS A 100 -24.47 8.71 16.96
N PRO A 101 -25.50 9.53 17.27
CA PRO A 101 -26.73 9.56 16.50
C PRO A 101 -26.47 9.79 15.02
N ILE A 102 -27.34 9.24 14.15
CA ILE A 102 -27.13 9.17 12.70
C ILE A 102 -26.79 10.54 12.06
N ILE A 103 -27.42 11.62 12.54
CA ILE A 103 -27.16 12.98 12.06
C ILE A 103 -25.71 13.40 12.38
N ASN A 104 -25.26 13.17 13.61
CA ASN A 104 -23.91 13.53 14.05
C ASN A 104 -22.85 12.65 13.40
N MET A 105 -23.15 11.36 13.16
CA MET A 105 -22.26 10.46 12.42
C MET A 105 -22.00 10.97 11.01
N PHE A 106 -23.04 11.39 10.27
CA PHE A 106 -22.87 11.92 8.92
C PHE A 106 -22.12 13.25 8.92
N GLU A 107 -22.37 14.11 9.89
CA GLU A 107 -21.67 15.39 10.03
C GLU A 107 -20.17 15.19 10.31
N ASP A 108 -19.81 14.26 11.19
CA ASP A 108 -18.40 13.91 11.45
C ASP A 108 -17.68 13.37 10.21
N ILE A 109 -18.35 12.51 9.44
CA ILE A 109 -17.80 11.98 8.17
C ILE A 109 -17.59 13.12 7.18
N ARG A 110 -18.58 14.03 7.06
CA ARG A 110 -18.52 15.20 6.18
C ARG A 110 -17.34 16.11 6.54
N VAL A 111 -17.21 16.49 7.81
CA VAL A 111 -16.12 17.34 8.31
C VAL A 111 -14.77 16.67 8.08
N SER A 112 -14.64 15.38 8.43
CA SER A 112 -13.40 14.62 8.26
C SER A 112 -12.94 14.56 6.79
N LEU A 113 -13.88 14.40 5.84
CA LEU A 113 -13.60 14.42 4.41
C LEU A 113 -13.14 15.81 3.95
N MET A 114 -13.83 16.87 4.38
CA MET A 114 -13.49 18.25 4.04
C MET A 114 -12.10 18.64 4.55
N GLU A 115 -11.79 18.33 5.81
CA GLU A 115 -10.47 18.57 6.38
C GLU A 115 -9.37 17.81 5.63
N ARG A 116 -9.63 16.55 5.27
CA ARG A 116 -8.69 15.74 4.49
C ARG A 116 -8.44 16.34 3.12
N MET A 117 -9.49 16.74 2.40
CA MET A 117 -9.37 17.39 1.09
C MET A 117 -8.56 18.68 1.20
N GLN A 118 -8.81 19.51 2.21
CA GLN A 118 -8.08 20.76 2.40
C GLN A 118 -6.61 20.52 2.74
N ARG A 119 -6.32 19.54 3.61
CA ARG A 119 -4.96 19.11 3.92
C ARG A 119 -4.21 18.61 2.68
N MET A 120 -4.89 17.85 1.82
CA MET A 120 -4.32 17.37 0.56
C MET A 120 -4.07 18.50 -0.45
N ARG A 121 -4.99 19.47 -0.57
CA ARG A 121 -4.77 20.68 -1.37
C ARG A 121 -3.54 21.46 -0.90
N GLY A 122 -3.40 21.67 0.41
CA GLY A 122 -2.23 22.35 0.98
C GLY A 122 -0.90 21.62 0.70
N LYS A 123 -0.92 20.27 0.78
CA LYS A 123 0.25 19.45 0.42
C LYS A 123 0.59 19.55 -1.07
N HIS A 124 -0.42 19.52 -1.95
CA HIS A 124 -0.23 19.65 -3.40
C HIS A 124 0.40 21.00 -3.77
N VAL A 125 -0.07 22.09 -3.16
CA VAL A 125 0.50 23.44 -3.37
C VAL A 125 1.96 23.51 -2.91
N LYS A 126 2.32 22.88 -1.78
CA LYS A 126 3.71 22.80 -1.32
C LYS A 126 4.60 21.96 -2.24
N TRP A 127 4.11 20.81 -2.71
CA TRP A 127 4.82 19.94 -3.65
C TRP A 127 5.15 20.63 -4.98
N ASN A 128 4.25 21.46 -5.50
CA ASN A 128 4.49 22.25 -6.71
C ASN A 128 5.59 23.30 -6.54
N LYS A 129 5.84 23.79 -5.32
CA LYS A 129 6.91 24.76 -5.04
C LYS A 129 8.29 24.11 -4.90
N THR A 130 8.36 22.84 -4.48
CA THR A 130 9.63 22.16 -4.16
C THR A 130 10.17 21.25 -5.27
N ASN A 131 9.37 20.88 -6.27
CA ASN A 131 9.81 19.92 -7.29
C ASN A 131 10.45 20.58 -8.53
N ARG A 132 11.75 20.33 -8.74
CA ARG A 132 12.55 20.67 -9.95
C ARG A 132 12.03 20.00 -11.25
N ILE A 133 11.11 19.05 -11.13
CA ILE A 133 10.46 18.35 -12.26
C ILE A 133 9.30 19.18 -12.82
N TRP A 134 8.58 19.93 -11.97
CA TRP A 134 7.43 20.74 -12.41
C TRP A 134 7.86 22.02 -13.14
N SER A 135 9.02 22.59 -12.82
CA SER A 135 9.61 23.68 -13.62
C SER A 135 9.95 23.22 -15.04
N LYS A 136 10.42 21.97 -15.22
CA LYS A 136 10.64 21.36 -16.55
C LYS A 136 9.33 21.03 -17.27
N LEU A 137 8.31 20.52 -16.58
CA LEU A 137 6.99 20.25 -17.17
C LEU A 137 6.27 21.53 -17.60
N GLY A 138 6.39 22.62 -16.83
CA GLY A 138 5.87 23.95 -17.19
C GLY A 138 6.58 24.54 -18.41
N SER A 139 7.91 24.42 -18.47
CA SER A 139 8.72 24.85 -19.63
C SER A 139 8.41 24.03 -20.89
N ASN A 140 8.18 22.72 -20.74
CA ASN A 140 7.77 21.83 -21.84
C ASN A 140 6.34 22.10 -22.31
N ARG A 141 5.42 22.48 -21.41
CA ARG A 141 4.07 22.95 -21.79
C ARG A 141 4.12 24.27 -22.58
N TRP A 142 5.00 25.20 -22.21
CA TRP A 142 5.23 26.43 -22.98
C TRP A 142 5.80 26.15 -24.38
N ARG A 143 6.81 25.26 -24.49
CA ARG A 143 7.37 24.82 -25.78
C ARG A 143 6.35 24.10 -26.67
N ALA A 144 5.49 23.26 -26.09
CA ALA A 144 4.44 22.57 -26.83
C ALA A 144 3.40 23.55 -27.41
N ASN A 145 3.00 24.57 -26.64
CA ASN A 145 2.07 25.59 -27.13
C ASN A 145 2.69 26.54 -28.16
N VAL A 146 4.00 26.80 -28.09
CA VAL A 146 4.72 27.56 -29.12
C VAL A 146 4.83 26.76 -30.42
N TRP A 147 5.10 25.45 -30.36
CA TRP A 147 5.16 24.58 -31.54
C TRP A 147 3.82 24.41 -32.27
N VAL A 148 2.71 24.33 -31.53
CA VAL A 148 1.36 24.23 -32.13
C VAL A 148 0.97 25.52 -32.85
N ASN A 149 1.39 26.69 -32.34
CA ASN A 149 1.08 27.99 -32.95
C ASN A 149 2.05 28.41 -34.06
N SER A 150 3.14 27.67 -34.29
CA SER A 150 4.08 27.91 -35.40
C SER A 150 3.81 27.02 -36.63
N CYS A 151 2.83 26.12 -36.55
CA CYS A 151 2.39 25.27 -37.66
C CYS A 151 1.00 25.66 -38.20
N SER A 152 0.52 26.87 -37.90
CA SER A 152 -0.69 27.47 -38.51
C SER A 152 -0.31 28.55 -39.50
#